data_AF-A0A8T0NQK2-F1
#
_entry.id   AF-A0A8T0NQK2-F1
#
_cell.length_a   1.000
_cell.length_b   1.000
_cell.length_c   1.000
_cell.angle_alpha   90.00
_cell.angle_beta   90.00
_cell.angle_gamma   90.00
#
_symmetry.space_group_name_H-M   'P 1'
#
loop_
_entity.id
_entity.type
_entity.pdbx_description
1 polymer ?
#
loop_
_entity_poly.entity_id
_entity_poly.type
_entity_poly.pdbx_seq_one_letter_code
_entity_poly.pdbx_strand_id
1 'polypeptide(L)'
;ASSSLARLLLLVVLCPYAAVVSAGRYDPPGAPCYTRLFSLGDSVSDTGNLASVAPNDSVLAFPYGETFFHRPTGRFCDGRLIVDFIAEALKLPLVTPFLAGKTAADFRHGANFAVAGATALGQQFFRDMGLDLAIVPPFSLDVQLEWLERVLHLLGPTEKERQDIMSSSLFLLGEVGVNDYNHPLFQHRSFAGEIRPLVPKVIQKIENATKVLIGLGAKNIVVPGAIPLGCVPRYLTPFPSDDPGDYDAAGCVRWLNEFAEEHNRALRRMLGRVPRGPAVAVVYADYYAAVMEIRSPATPASTGSGRTRRWRRAVATAGRTTPACSSPATPPRSCARTRRSTSRGTACTSPRPRTGSWRGACWTGPTPRRLYCPRADV
;
A
#
# COMPACT_ATOMS: atom_id res chain seq x y z
N ALA A 1 -62.35 41.14 49.40
CA ALA A 1 -63.10 40.41 48.35
C ALA A 1 -62.09 40.09 47.24
N SER A 2 -61.52 38.87 47.26
CA SER A 2 -61.92 37.75 46.39
C SER A 2 -61.45 37.99 44.96
N SER A 3 -60.65 37.16 44.29
CA SER A 3 -60.36 35.74 44.48
C SER A 3 -59.36 35.27 43.40
N SER A 4 -58.48 34.35 43.79
CA SER A 4 -58.08 33.14 43.03
C SER A 4 -57.34 33.29 41.68
N LEU A 5 -56.04 32.94 41.64
CA LEU A 5 -55.54 31.59 41.28
C LEU A 5 -55.88 31.15 39.85
N ALA A 6 -54.90 31.17 38.94
CA ALA A 6 -54.29 29.95 38.38
C ALA A 6 -53.33 30.26 37.21
N ARG A 7 -52.07 29.86 37.40
CA ARG A 7 -51.21 29.05 36.50
C ARG A 7 -51.06 29.53 35.04
N LEU A 8 -49.88 30.03 34.68
CA LEU A 8 -48.76 29.24 34.14
C LEU A 8 -49.04 28.75 32.70
N LEU A 9 -48.29 29.32 31.75
CA LEU A 9 -48.13 28.99 30.30
C LEU A 9 -48.55 30.15 29.39
N LEU A 10 -47.60 30.98 28.96
CA LEU A 10 -47.11 30.96 27.56
C LEU A 10 -46.00 32.01 27.33
N LEU A 11 -44.79 31.49 27.14
CA LEU A 11 -43.79 31.91 26.15
C LEU A 11 -43.41 33.40 26.04
N VAL A 12 -42.29 33.70 26.70
CA VAL A 12 -41.33 34.77 26.36
C VAL A 12 -40.93 34.65 24.88
N VAL A 13 -41.53 35.48 24.04
CA VAL A 13 -41.08 35.73 22.67
C VAL A 13 -40.01 36.82 22.71
N LEU A 14 -38.76 36.43 22.91
CA LEU A 14 -37.58 37.22 22.50
C LEU A 14 -36.43 36.23 22.25
N CYS A 15 -36.40 35.65 21.05
CA CYS A 15 -35.25 34.92 20.54
C CYS A 15 -34.37 35.92 19.77
N PRO A 16 -33.26 36.42 20.33
CA PRO A 16 -32.25 37.05 19.49
C PRO A 16 -31.56 35.91 18.72
N TYR A 17 -31.54 36.05 17.40
CA TYR A 17 -30.73 35.26 16.48
C TYR A 17 -29.26 35.27 16.93
N ALA A 18 -28.86 34.30 17.75
CA ALA A 18 -27.47 33.91 17.86
C ALA A 18 -27.16 33.08 16.61
N ALA A 19 -26.68 33.75 15.56
CA ALA A 19 -26.00 33.06 14.48
C ALA A 19 -24.81 32.31 15.09
N VAL A 20 -24.96 30.99 15.24
CA VAL A 20 -23.84 30.09 15.49
C VAL A 20 -22.99 30.13 14.23
N VAL A 21 -22.06 31.07 14.17
CA VAL A 21 -20.91 31.00 13.28
C VAL A 21 -20.15 29.77 13.75
N SER A 22 -20.41 28.63 13.10
CA SER A 22 -19.51 27.50 13.17
C SER A 22 -18.15 28.03 12.78
N ALA A 23 -17.24 28.11 13.76
CA ALA A 23 -15.84 28.37 13.50
C ALA A 23 -15.32 27.21 12.65
N GLY A 24 -15.48 27.33 11.32
CA GLY A 24 -14.76 26.51 10.38
C GLY A 24 -13.29 26.64 10.74
N ARG A 25 -12.66 25.53 11.11
CA ARG A 25 -11.22 25.48 11.35
C ARG A 25 -10.54 26.05 10.12
N TYR A 26 -9.88 27.18 10.28
CA TYR A 26 -8.99 27.72 9.26
C TYR A 26 -7.77 26.78 9.21
N ASP A 27 -7.85 25.74 8.37
CA ASP A 27 -6.68 24.91 8.10
C ASP A 27 -5.69 25.77 7.29
N PRO A 28 -4.47 26.03 7.82
CA PRO A 28 -3.52 26.86 7.14
C PRO A 28 -3.15 26.23 5.78
N PRO A 29 -2.91 27.05 4.74
CA PRO A 29 -2.48 26.55 3.43
C PRO A 29 -1.17 25.77 3.59
N GLY A 30 -1.25 24.44 3.54
CA GLY A 30 -0.10 23.53 3.65
C GLY A 30 -0.20 22.42 4.70
N ALA A 31 -1.27 22.36 5.52
CA ALA A 31 -1.50 21.23 6.42
C ALA A 31 -1.69 19.92 5.64
N PRO A 32 -1.07 18.79 6.07
CA PRO A 32 -1.21 17.52 5.38
C PRO A 32 -2.66 17.02 5.47
N CYS A 33 -3.23 16.59 4.35
CA CYS A 33 -4.62 16.11 4.26
C CYS A 33 -4.91 14.90 5.16
N TYR A 34 -3.86 14.15 5.49
CA TYR A 34 -3.91 13.02 6.41
C TYR A 34 -2.82 13.20 7.45
N THR A 35 -3.15 12.97 8.72
CA THR A 35 -2.18 13.08 9.82
C THR A 35 -1.42 11.78 10.07
N ARG A 36 -1.95 10.66 9.54
CA ARG A 36 -1.41 9.31 9.73
C ARG A 36 -1.59 8.45 8.49
N LEU A 37 -0.66 7.52 8.32
CA LEU A 37 -0.72 6.45 7.33
C LEU A 37 -0.68 5.10 8.04
N PHE A 38 -1.77 4.35 7.97
CA PHE A 38 -1.82 2.96 8.41
C PHE A 38 -1.71 2.05 7.20
N SER A 39 -0.80 1.08 7.25
CA SER A 39 -0.54 0.17 6.13
C SER A 39 -0.68 -1.28 6.59
N LEU A 40 -1.43 -2.08 5.85
CA LEU A 40 -1.54 -3.53 5.98
C LEU A 40 -1.06 -4.13 4.65
N GLY A 41 -0.59 -5.37 4.63
CA GLY A 41 -0.10 -5.97 3.39
C GLY A 41 0.90 -7.09 3.61
N ASP A 42 1.73 -7.27 2.59
CA ASP A 42 2.81 -8.24 2.55
C ASP A 42 4.18 -7.57 2.34
N SER A 43 5.11 -8.27 1.71
CA SER A 43 6.47 -7.85 1.43
C SER A 43 6.57 -6.60 0.55
N VAL A 44 5.56 -6.32 -0.29
CA VAL A 44 5.51 -5.09 -1.11
C VAL A 44 5.32 -3.85 -0.26
N SER A 45 4.82 -4.01 0.97
CA SER A 45 4.62 -2.94 1.94
C SER A 45 5.39 -3.12 3.25
N ASP A 46 6.04 -4.25 3.52
CA ASP A 46 6.73 -4.51 4.79
C ASP A 46 7.97 -3.61 5.02
N THR A 47 7.88 -2.73 6.02
CA THR A 47 8.95 -1.79 6.38
C THR A 47 9.93 -2.30 7.46
N GLY A 48 9.85 -3.59 7.83
CA GLY A 48 10.77 -4.24 8.76
C GLY A 48 10.12 -5.14 9.83
N ASN A 49 8.85 -5.51 9.70
CA ASN A 49 8.20 -6.44 10.61
C ASN A 49 8.79 -7.85 10.49
N LEU A 50 8.98 -8.40 9.27
CA LEU A 50 9.61 -9.72 9.14
C LEU A 50 11.02 -9.73 9.76
N ALA A 51 11.82 -8.70 9.49
CA ALA A 51 13.16 -8.57 10.06
C ALA A 51 13.19 -8.57 11.60
N SER A 52 12.09 -8.18 12.25
CA SER A 52 11.97 -8.17 13.71
C SER A 52 11.78 -9.58 14.30
N VAL A 53 11.22 -10.52 13.52
CA VAL A 53 10.94 -11.90 13.96
C VAL A 53 11.84 -12.95 13.30
N ALA A 54 12.50 -12.59 12.19
CA ALA A 54 13.43 -13.41 11.46
C ALA A 54 14.78 -12.66 11.27
N PRO A 55 15.59 -12.51 12.34
CA PRO A 55 16.83 -11.71 12.29
C PRO A 55 17.93 -12.30 11.39
N ASN A 56 17.78 -13.55 10.96
CA ASN A 56 18.70 -14.23 10.05
C ASN A 56 18.21 -14.25 8.59
N ASP A 57 17.08 -13.59 8.30
CA ASP A 57 16.55 -13.54 6.94
C ASP A 57 17.44 -12.73 6.00
N SER A 58 17.47 -13.12 4.73
CA SER A 58 18.23 -12.46 3.68
C SER A 58 17.88 -10.96 3.52
N VAL A 59 16.68 -10.53 3.92
CA VAL A 59 16.24 -9.11 3.86
C VAL A 59 17.12 -8.17 4.71
N LEU A 60 17.90 -8.73 5.65
CA LEU A 60 18.87 -8.01 6.48
C LEU A 60 20.30 -8.01 5.89
N ALA A 61 20.48 -8.49 4.66
CA ALA A 61 21.75 -8.46 3.94
C ALA A 61 21.69 -7.57 2.69
N PHE A 62 22.84 -7.21 2.13
CA PHE A 62 22.87 -6.57 0.82
C PHE A 62 22.34 -7.53 -0.26
N PRO A 63 21.65 -7.00 -1.28
CA PRO A 63 21.57 -5.59 -1.66
C PRO A 63 20.34 -4.85 -1.13
N TYR A 64 19.63 -5.38 -0.12
CA TYR A 64 18.48 -4.67 0.45
C TYR A 64 18.92 -3.32 1.06
N GLY A 65 18.16 -2.26 0.75
CA GLY A 65 18.42 -0.88 1.14
C GLY A 65 19.63 -0.18 0.50
N GLU A 66 20.38 -0.80 -0.42
CA GLU A 66 21.59 -0.26 -1.06
C GLU A 66 21.42 1.15 -1.67
N THR A 67 20.30 1.41 -2.36
CA THR A 67 20.09 2.61 -3.19
C THR A 67 19.64 3.86 -2.44
N PHE A 68 18.96 3.70 -1.29
CA PHE A 68 18.38 4.84 -0.55
C PHE A 68 18.82 4.88 0.91
N PHE A 69 18.75 3.74 1.60
CA PHE A 69 19.10 3.66 3.03
C PHE A 69 20.59 3.41 3.24
N HIS A 70 21.29 2.93 2.20
CA HIS A 70 22.70 2.52 2.21
C HIS A 70 23.02 1.47 3.29
N ARG A 71 21.99 0.75 3.74
CA ARG A 71 22.04 -0.39 4.65
C ARG A 71 20.73 -1.17 4.55
N PRO A 72 20.73 -2.48 4.86
CA PRO A 72 19.49 -3.25 5.00
C PRO A 72 18.59 -2.66 6.10
N THR A 73 17.29 -2.56 5.82
CA THR A 73 16.29 -2.04 6.77
C THR A 73 15.15 -3.02 7.03
N GLY A 74 15.21 -4.23 6.47
CA GLY A 74 14.10 -5.19 6.52
C GLY A 74 13.01 -4.95 5.47
N ARG A 75 13.18 -3.95 4.59
CA ARG A 75 12.35 -3.81 3.37
C ARG A 75 12.81 -4.80 2.32
N PHE A 76 11.88 -5.46 1.65
CA PHE A 76 12.16 -6.31 0.50
C PHE A 76 12.43 -5.48 -0.77
N CYS A 77 13.30 -4.48 -0.62
CA CYS A 77 13.74 -3.64 -1.70
C CYS A 77 15.17 -3.18 -1.49
N ASP A 78 15.86 -2.86 -2.59
CA ASP A 78 17.15 -2.18 -2.54
C ASP A 78 17.02 -0.71 -2.11
N GLY A 79 15.82 -0.22 -1.82
CA GLY A 79 15.57 1.14 -1.38
C GLY A 79 14.19 1.26 -0.74
N ARG A 80 13.42 2.23 -1.22
CA ARG A 80 12.09 2.57 -0.70
C ARG A 80 10.99 1.72 -1.31
N LEU A 81 9.97 1.42 -0.50
CA LEU A 81 8.72 0.78 -0.92
C LEU A 81 7.69 1.82 -1.36
N ILE A 82 6.59 1.38 -2.00
CA ILE A 82 5.49 2.26 -2.41
C ILE A 82 4.94 3.05 -1.20
N VAL A 83 4.79 2.39 -0.05
CA VAL A 83 4.33 3.02 1.19
C VAL A 83 5.25 4.17 1.65
N ASP A 84 6.57 4.08 1.42
CA ASP A 84 7.51 5.15 1.76
C ASP A 84 7.33 6.37 0.84
N PHE A 85 7.07 6.15 -0.46
CA PHE A 85 6.76 7.22 -1.39
C PHE A 85 5.41 7.88 -1.09
N ILE A 86 4.42 7.10 -0.62
CA ILE A 86 3.14 7.64 -0.17
C ILE A 86 3.35 8.51 1.08
N ALA A 87 4.09 8.02 2.07
CA ALA A 87 4.42 8.80 3.28
C ALA A 87 5.12 10.13 2.93
N GLU A 88 6.13 10.10 2.06
CA GLU A 88 6.82 11.31 1.58
C GLU A 88 5.85 12.28 0.87
N ALA A 89 4.98 11.77 -0.01
CA ALA A 89 4.01 12.60 -0.72
C ALA A 89 2.99 13.27 0.23
N LEU A 90 2.68 12.61 1.34
CA LEU A 90 1.83 13.13 2.42
C LEU A 90 2.59 14.01 3.42
N LYS A 91 3.91 14.19 3.26
CA LYS A 91 4.80 14.88 4.20
C LYS A 91 4.78 14.25 5.60
N LEU A 92 4.60 12.93 5.66
CA LEU A 92 4.73 12.13 6.87
C LEU A 92 6.14 11.52 6.95
N PRO A 93 6.65 11.21 8.16
CA PRO A 93 7.84 10.38 8.29
C PRO A 93 7.60 8.99 7.70
N LEU A 94 8.69 8.26 7.44
CA LEU A 94 8.59 6.85 7.04
C LEU A 94 7.82 6.06 8.10
N VAL A 95 6.93 5.18 7.65
CA VAL A 95 5.98 4.50 8.52
C VAL A 95 6.69 3.48 9.40
N THR A 96 6.45 3.56 10.72
CA THR A 96 7.03 2.65 11.71
C THR A 96 6.47 1.24 11.55
N PRO A 97 7.29 0.19 11.39
CA PRO A 97 6.80 -1.19 11.45
C PRO A 97 6.29 -1.50 12.86
N PHE A 98 5.11 -2.12 12.95
CA PHE A 98 4.40 -2.42 14.20
C PHE A 98 5.30 -3.09 15.25
N LEU A 99 6.07 -4.10 14.85
CA LEU A 99 6.90 -4.88 15.77
C LEU A 99 8.13 -4.13 16.32
N ALA A 100 8.52 -3.03 15.68
CA ALA A 100 9.61 -2.19 16.17
C ALA A 100 9.13 -1.04 17.08
N GLY A 101 7.87 -0.61 16.95
CA GLY A 101 7.29 0.44 17.78
C GLY A 101 6.79 -0.10 19.13
N LYS A 102 6.86 0.73 20.18
CA LYS A 102 6.51 0.32 21.55
C LYS A 102 5.52 1.25 22.23
N THR A 103 5.50 2.52 21.83
CA THR A 103 4.78 3.58 22.52
C THR A 103 3.84 4.33 21.59
N ALA A 104 2.86 5.06 22.15
CA ALA A 104 1.99 5.93 21.37
C ALA A 104 2.78 6.96 20.53
N ALA A 105 3.93 7.41 21.01
CA ALA A 105 4.80 8.35 20.31
C ALA A 105 5.39 7.76 19.01
N ASP A 106 5.67 6.45 18.98
CA ASP A 106 6.20 5.73 17.81
C ASP A 106 5.16 5.62 16.69
N PHE A 107 3.87 5.59 17.06
CA PHE A 107 2.74 5.42 16.14
C PHE A 107 1.95 6.70 15.89
N ARG A 108 2.43 7.86 16.38
CA ARG A 108 1.71 9.14 16.26
C ARG A 108 1.40 9.56 14.82
N HIS A 109 2.19 9.08 13.86
CA HIS A 109 2.03 9.32 12.41
C HIS A 109 1.52 8.09 11.63
N GLY A 110 1.01 7.10 12.34
CA GLY A 110 0.56 5.82 11.77
C GLY A 110 1.54 4.68 12.03
N ALA A 111 1.19 3.51 11.52
CA ALA A 111 1.90 2.26 11.75
C ALA A 111 1.76 1.34 10.52
N ASN A 112 2.76 0.50 10.31
CA ASN A 112 2.76 -0.49 9.26
C ASN A 112 2.69 -1.90 9.84
N PHE A 113 1.63 -2.60 9.51
CA PHE A 113 1.29 -3.94 9.95
C PHE A 113 1.65 -5.00 8.89
N ALA A 114 2.06 -4.59 7.69
CA ALA A 114 2.44 -5.51 6.63
C ALA A 114 3.62 -6.39 7.04
N VAL A 115 3.56 -7.68 6.69
CA VAL A 115 4.66 -8.63 6.92
C VAL A 115 4.94 -9.41 5.67
N ALA A 116 6.21 -9.53 5.28
CA ALA A 116 6.57 -10.33 4.12
C ALA A 116 6.06 -11.78 4.17
N GLY A 117 5.53 -12.24 3.03
CA GLY A 117 4.87 -13.54 2.88
C GLY A 117 3.45 -13.64 3.46
N ALA A 118 2.93 -12.58 4.08
CA ALA A 118 1.59 -12.57 4.66
C ALA A 118 0.49 -12.84 3.64
N THR A 119 -0.57 -13.50 4.11
CA THR A 119 -1.73 -13.94 3.35
C THR A 119 -3.00 -13.22 3.76
N ALA A 120 -4.01 -13.20 2.89
CA ALA A 120 -5.37 -12.78 3.24
C ALA A 120 -6.02 -13.80 4.20
N LEU A 121 -5.86 -15.09 3.91
CA LEU A 121 -6.39 -16.21 4.69
C LEU A 121 -5.48 -16.53 5.88
N GLY A 122 -6.04 -17.10 6.95
CA GLY A 122 -5.27 -17.51 8.12
C GLY A 122 -4.40 -18.74 7.87
N GLN A 123 -3.29 -18.88 8.59
CA GLN A 123 -2.35 -20.01 8.44
C GLN A 123 -3.04 -21.39 8.61
N GLN A 124 -4.09 -21.49 9.44
CA GLN A 124 -4.86 -22.72 9.62
C GLN A 124 -5.50 -23.20 8.32
N PHE A 125 -5.97 -22.29 7.45
CA PHE A 125 -6.54 -22.65 6.16
C PHE A 125 -5.53 -23.41 5.29
N PHE A 126 -4.27 -22.97 5.29
CA PHE A 126 -3.20 -23.63 4.54
C PHE A 126 -2.78 -24.96 5.16
N ARG A 127 -2.87 -25.08 6.50
CA ARG A 127 -2.70 -26.36 7.20
C ARG A 127 -3.75 -27.38 6.75
N ASP A 128 -5.01 -26.96 6.65
CA ASP A 128 -6.12 -27.82 6.26
C ASP A 128 -6.04 -28.23 4.77
N MET A 129 -5.41 -27.41 3.93
CA MET A 129 -5.02 -27.78 2.56
C MET A 129 -3.80 -28.73 2.51
N GLY A 130 -3.22 -29.08 3.65
CA GLY A 130 -2.05 -29.97 3.75
C GLY A 130 -0.74 -29.33 3.29
N LEU A 131 -0.62 -27.99 3.32
CA LEU A 131 0.63 -27.31 2.98
C LEU A 131 1.66 -27.40 4.11
N ASP A 132 2.93 -27.39 3.74
CA ASP A 132 4.01 -27.09 4.67
C ASP A 132 3.92 -25.62 5.10
N LEU A 133 3.86 -25.41 6.41
CA LEU A 133 3.71 -24.09 7.02
C LEU A 133 5.05 -23.42 7.30
N ALA A 134 6.19 -24.10 7.10
CA ALA A 134 7.51 -23.51 7.30
C ALA A 134 7.72 -22.22 6.50
N ILE A 135 7.05 -22.11 5.34
CA ILE A 135 7.12 -20.94 4.45
C ILE A 135 5.89 -20.04 4.50
N VAL A 136 4.85 -20.40 5.29
CA VAL A 136 3.61 -19.63 5.41
C VAL A 136 3.63 -18.86 6.74
N PRO A 137 3.94 -17.56 6.77
CA PRO A 137 4.04 -16.82 8.02
C PRO A 137 2.67 -16.67 8.71
N PRO A 138 2.61 -16.70 10.06
CA PRO A 138 1.36 -16.60 10.82
C PRO A 138 0.89 -15.13 10.98
N PHE A 139 1.03 -14.30 9.94
CA PHE A 139 0.74 -12.86 9.97
C PHE A 139 -0.32 -12.48 8.95
N SER A 140 -1.40 -13.26 8.91
CA SER A 140 -2.50 -13.04 7.98
C SER A 140 -3.15 -11.67 8.14
N LEU A 141 -3.97 -11.28 7.17
CA LEU A 141 -4.69 -10.01 7.21
C LEU A 141 -5.52 -9.82 8.49
N ASP A 142 -6.13 -10.89 9.01
CA ASP A 142 -6.86 -10.85 10.28
C ASP A 142 -5.92 -10.48 11.46
N VAL A 143 -4.71 -11.05 11.53
CA VAL A 143 -3.70 -10.71 12.54
C VAL A 143 -3.25 -9.25 12.43
N GLN A 144 -3.10 -8.74 11.21
CA GLN A 144 -2.72 -7.35 10.98
C GLN A 144 -3.83 -6.37 11.40
N LEU A 145 -5.10 -6.74 11.25
CA LEU A 145 -6.24 -5.97 11.78
C LEU A 145 -6.25 -5.95 13.31
N GLU A 146 -5.92 -7.06 13.97
CA GLU A 146 -5.77 -7.08 15.43
C GLU A 146 -4.64 -6.14 15.89
N TRP A 147 -3.53 -6.08 15.15
CA TRP A 147 -2.45 -5.14 15.45
C TRP A 147 -2.88 -3.68 15.28
N LEU A 148 -3.68 -3.39 14.25
CA LEU A 148 -4.29 -2.07 14.08
C LEU A 148 -5.14 -1.70 15.29
N GLU A 149 -6.03 -2.58 15.74
CA GLU A 149 -6.87 -2.32 16.93
C GLU A 149 -6.03 -2.03 18.16
N ARG A 150 -4.96 -2.80 18.41
CA ARG A 150 -4.02 -2.55 19.52
C ARG A 150 -3.38 -1.15 19.43
N VAL A 151 -2.95 -0.74 18.24
CA VAL A 151 -2.37 0.60 18.02
C VAL A 151 -3.43 1.69 18.20
N LEU A 152 -4.67 1.47 17.77
CA LEU A 152 -5.75 2.43 17.97
C LEU A 152 -6.05 2.64 19.46
N HIS A 153 -6.11 1.56 20.25
CA HIS A 153 -6.27 1.66 21.71
C HIS A 153 -5.10 2.37 22.39
N LEU A 154 -3.87 2.17 21.89
CA LEU A 154 -2.69 2.85 22.41
C LEU A 154 -2.68 4.36 22.09
N LEU A 155 -3.20 4.75 20.91
CA LEU A 155 -3.25 6.14 20.46
C LEU A 155 -4.47 6.93 20.96
N GLY A 156 -5.60 6.23 21.18
CA GLY A 156 -6.89 6.81 21.54
C GLY A 156 -7.58 6.00 22.63
N PRO A 157 -7.46 6.39 23.90
CA PRO A 157 -8.11 5.70 25.02
C PRO A 157 -9.63 5.65 24.90
N THR A 158 -10.25 6.71 24.35
CA THR A 158 -11.70 6.79 24.17
C THR A 158 -12.15 6.38 22.77
N GLU A 159 -13.40 5.95 22.65
CA GLU A 159 -14.01 5.60 21.36
C GLU A 159 -14.01 6.78 20.38
N LYS A 160 -14.30 7.98 20.87
CA LYS A 160 -14.30 9.19 20.06
C LYS A 160 -12.91 9.49 19.47
N GLU A 161 -11.86 9.37 20.28
CA GLU A 161 -10.48 9.58 19.80
C GLU A 161 -10.09 8.55 18.73
N ARG A 162 -10.48 7.28 18.90
CA ARG A 162 -10.25 6.25 17.87
C ARG A 162 -11.01 6.57 16.58
N GLN A 163 -12.27 6.99 16.66
CA GLN A 163 -13.04 7.40 15.49
C GLN A 163 -12.43 8.63 14.80
N ASP A 164 -11.92 9.61 15.55
CA ASP A 164 -11.23 10.78 15.00
C ASP A 164 -9.91 10.37 14.31
N ILE A 165 -9.14 9.45 14.90
CA ILE A 165 -7.96 8.86 14.27
C ILE A 165 -8.34 8.16 12.97
N MET A 166 -9.31 7.25 13.00
CA MET A 166 -9.74 6.47 11.84
C MET A 166 -10.27 7.36 10.71
N SER A 167 -11.06 8.38 11.04
CA SER A 167 -11.66 9.25 10.03
C SER A 167 -10.67 10.24 9.38
N SER A 168 -9.55 10.56 10.03
CA SER A 168 -8.53 11.51 9.56
C SER A 168 -7.25 10.85 9.02
N SER A 169 -7.22 9.52 8.97
CA SER A 169 -6.08 8.74 8.49
C SER A 169 -6.29 8.22 7.06
N LEU A 170 -5.18 7.89 6.39
CA LEU A 170 -5.17 7.10 5.17
C LEU A 170 -4.85 5.63 5.51
N PHE A 171 -5.64 4.72 5.00
CA PHE A 171 -5.43 3.27 5.12
C PHE A 171 -4.99 2.72 3.76
N LEU A 172 -3.76 2.20 3.72
CA LEU A 172 -3.29 1.38 2.61
C LEU A 172 -3.52 -0.08 3.00
N LEU A 173 -4.61 -0.66 2.49
CA LEU A 173 -4.81 -2.11 2.53
C LEU A 173 -4.05 -2.65 1.32
N GLY A 174 -2.73 -2.85 1.47
CA GLY A 174 -1.72 -3.03 0.42
C GLY A 174 -1.98 -4.19 -0.54
N GLU A 175 -0.95 -4.62 -1.28
CA GLU A 175 -1.09 -5.84 -2.08
C GLU A 175 -1.26 -7.01 -1.11
N VAL A 176 -2.42 -7.65 -1.17
CA VAL A 176 -2.82 -8.75 -0.29
C VAL A 176 -3.53 -9.77 -1.16
N GLY A 177 -3.15 -11.03 -1.00
CA GLY A 177 -3.81 -12.16 -1.67
C GLY A 177 -2.93 -12.90 -2.65
N VAL A 178 -1.88 -12.28 -3.21
CA VAL A 178 -0.95 -12.99 -4.11
C VAL A 178 -0.21 -14.11 -3.37
N ASN A 179 0.18 -13.90 -2.10
CA ASN A 179 0.81 -14.96 -1.31
C ASN A 179 -0.10 -16.16 -1.03
N ASP A 180 -1.42 -15.97 -0.96
CA ASP A 180 -2.38 -17.06 -0.84
C ASP A 180 -2.34 -18.00 -2.04
N TYR A 181 -1.90 -17.51 -3.20
CA TYR A 181 -1.66 -18.31 -4.40
C TYR A 181 -0.22 -18.85 -4.45
N ASN A 182 0.76 -18.06 -4.02
CA ASN A 182 2.18 -18.44 -4.08
C ASN A 182 2.52 -19.62 -3.19
N HIS A 183 2.02 -19.65 -1.96
CA HIS A 183 2.30 -20.73 -1.03
C HIS A 183 1.93 -22.11 -1.60
N PRO A 184 0.71 -22.34 -2.11
CA PRO A 184 0.40 -23.59 -2.80
C PRO A 184 1.11 -23.74 -4.16
N LEU A 185 1.31 -22.66 -4.93
CA LEU A 185 1.98 -22.71 -6.23
C LEU A 185 3.41 -23.25 -6.13
N PHE A 186 4.20 -22.74 -5.18
CA PHE A 186 5.57 -23.17 -4.94
C PHE A 186 5.69 -24.48 -4.15
N GLN A 187 4.57 -25.04 -3.71
CA GLN A 187 4.47 -26.40 -3.18
C GLN A 187 3.82 -27.37 -4.19
N HIS A 188 3.85 -27.01 -5.48
CA HIS A 188 3.39 -27.85 -6.59
C HIS A 188 1.93 -28.30 -6.52
N ARG A 189 1.07 -27.49 -5.90
CA ARG A 189 -0.38 -27.73 -5.89
C ARG A 189 -1.01 -27.46 -7.25
N SER A 190 -2.15 -28.10 -7.50
CA SER A 190 -2.87 -27.98 -8.77
C SER A 190 -3.35 -26.55 -8.99
N PHE A 191 -2.85 -25.90 -10.05
CA PHE A 191 -3.29 -24.54 -10.36
C PHE A 191 -4.80 -24.45 -10.61
N ALA A 192 -5.34 -25.36 -11.44
CA ALA A 192 -6.75 -25.37 -11.78
C ALA A 192 -7.64 -25.90 -10.64
N GLY A 193 -7.16 -26.90 -9.89
CA GLY A 193 -7.97 -27.59 -8.87
C GLY A 193 -7.91 -26.98 -7.47
N GLU A 194 -6.79 -26.35 -7.11
CA GLU A 194 -6.55 -25.89 -5.74
C GLU A 194 -6.29 -24.38 -5.67
N ILE A 195 -5.48 -23.81 -6.58
CA ILE A 195 -5.02 -22.41 -6.49
C ILE A 195 -6.04 -21.41 -7.03
N ARG A 196 -6.47 -21.56 -8.30
CA ARG A 196 -7.44 -20.66 -8.92
C ARG A 196 -8.77 -20.60 -8.14
N PRO A 197 -9.28 -21.70 -7.56
CA PRO A 197 -10.46 -21.66 -6.67
C PRO A 197 -10.29 -20.82 -5.38
N LEU A 198 -9.07 -20.40 -5.02
CA LEU A 198 -8.85 -19.52 -3.87
C LEU A 198 -9.24 -18.06 -4.16
N VAL A 199 -9.31 -17.64 -5.43
CA VAL A 199 -9.67 -16.25 -5.81
C VAL A 199 -10.89 -15.72 -5.07
N PRO A 200 -12.08 -16.38 -5.10
CA PRO A 200 -13.24 -15.89 -4.36
C PRO A 200 -13.03 -15.82 -2.84
N LYS A 201 -12.29 -16.77 -2.23
CA LYS A 201 -12.01 -16.80 -0.78
C LYS A 201 -11.12 -15.64 -0.37
N VAL A 202 -10.07 -15.36 -1.15
CA VAL A 202 -9.15 -14.25 -0.95
C VAL A 202 -9.88 -12.91 -1.09
N ILE A 203 -10.66 -12.74 -2.16
CA ILE A 203 -11.44 -11.51 -2.38
C ILE A 203 -12.45 -11.28 -1.26
N GLN A 204 -13.10 -12.33 -0.76
CA GLN A 204 -14.00 -12.24 0.39
C GLN A 204 -13.28 -11.80 1.67
N LYS A 205 -12.04 -12.26 1.90
CA LYS A 205 -11.25 -11.81 3.05
C LYS A 205 -10.87 -10.34 2.95
N ILE A 206 -10.47 -9.87 1.77
CA ILE A 206 -10.18 -8.45 1.54
C ILE A 206 -11.45 -7.60 1.70
N GLU A 207 -12.61 -8.08 1.25
CA GLU A 207 -13.90 -7.43 1.47
C GLU A 207 -14.20 -7.28 2.98
N ASN A 208 -14.04 -8.36 3.74
CA ASN A 208 -14.28 -8.35 5.18
C ASN A 208 -13.35 -7.37 5.90
N ALA A 209 -12.06 -7.37 5.57
CA ALA A 209 -11.10 -6.40 6.12
C ALA A 209 -11.50 -4.96 5.78
N THR A 210 -11.92 -4.71 4.53
CA THR A 210 -12.41 -3.39 4.11
C THR A 210 -13.63 -2.98 4.94
N LYS A 211 -14.58 -3.89 5.19
CA LYS A 211 -15.76 -3.63 6.03
C LYS A 211 -15.38 -3.35 7.49
N VAL A 212 -14.41 -4.07 8.05
CA VAL A 212 -13.88 -3.82 9.40
C VAL A 212 -13.32 -2.40 9.49
N LEU A 213 -12.46 -2.00 8.55
CA LEU A 213 -11.91 -0.64 8.50
C LEU A 213 -13.01 0.42 8.45
N ILE A 214 -14.03 0.23 7.59
CA ILE A 214 -15.18 1.14 7.50
C ILE A 214 -15.96 1.18 8.82
N GLY A 215 -16.21 0.02 9.44
CA GLY A 215 -16.91 -0.10 10.72
C GLY A 215 -16.19 0.59 11.87
N LEU A 216 -14.86 0.56 11.87
CA LEU A 216 -14.01 1.30 12.81
C LEU A 216 -13.94 2.81 12.51
N GLY A 217 -14.55 3.29 11.42
CA GLY A 217 -14.65 4.71 11.08
C GLY A 217 -13.65 5.20 10.03
N ALA A 218 -12.94 4.31 9.34
CA ALA A 218 -12.04 4.70 8.26
C ALA A 218 -12.83 5.35 7.10
N LYS A 219 -12.35 6.51 6.66
CA LYS A 219 -12.95 7.25 5.52
C LYS A 219 -12.13 7.17 4.24
N ASN A 220 -10.84 6.85 4.32
CA ASN A 220 -9.94 6.88 3.17
C ASN A 220 -9.18 5.56 3.10
N ILE A 221 -9.63 4.66 2.23
CA ILE A 221 -9.06 3.33 2.07
C ILE A 221 -8.56 3.17 0.63
N VAL A 222 -7.30 2.81 0.47
CA VAL A 222 -6.68 2.47 -0.82
C VAL A 222 -6.44 0.98 -0.83
N VAL A 223 -6.94 0.30 -1.86
CA VAL A 223 -6.81 -1.15 -2.05
C VAL A 223 -6.12 -1.39 -3.39
N PRO A 224 -4.81 -1.67 -3.41
CA PRO A 224 -4.09 -2.02 -4.63
C PRO A 224 -4.51 -3.38 -5.18
N GLY A 225 -4.41 -3.52 -6.50
CA GLY A 225 -4.45 -4.83 -7.15
C GLY A 225 -3.09 -5.51 -7.21
N ALA A 226 -3.10 -6.79 -7.61
CA ALA A 226 -1.91 -7.53 -7.96
C ALA A 226 -1.16 -6.87 -9.13
N ILE A 227 0.17 -6.93 -9.07
CA ILE A 227 1.10 -6.58 -10.16
C ILE A 227 1.05 -7.61 -11.31
N PRO A 228 1.65 -7.35 -12.49
CA PRO A 228 1.76 -8.37 -13.54
C PRO A 228 2.69 -9.50 -13.11
N LEU A 229 2.13 -10.56 -12.52
CA LEU A 229 2.86 -11.70 -11.97
C LEU A 229 3.78 -12.36 -13.00
N GLY A 230 3.34 -12.48 -14.25
CA GLY A 230 4.13 -13.04 -15.33
C GLY A 230 5.41 -12.25 -15.65
N CYS A 231 5.51 -11.00 -15.19
CA CYS A 231 6.69 -10.16 -15.37
C CYS A 231 7.68 -10.24 -14.20
N VAL A 232 7.34 -10.94 -13.13
CA VAL A 232 8.15 -11.00 -11.91
C VAL A 232 9.18 -12.13 -12.03
N PRO A 233 10.48 -11.86 -11.80
CA PRO A 233 11.54 -12.87 -11.93
C PRO A 233 11.31 -14.16 -11.13
N ARG A 234 10.61 -14.06 -9.99
CA ARG A 234 10.24 -15.20 -9.14
C ARG A 234 9.41 -16.26 -9.86
N TYR A 235 8.59 -15.89 -10.85
CA TYR A 235 7.86 -16.86 -11.66
C TYR A 235 8.55 -17.17 -12.99
N LEU A 236 9.28 -16.21 -13.58
CA LEU A 236 10.01 -16.44 -14.84
C LEU A 236 11.06 -17.55 -14.73
N THR A 237 11.62 -17.76 -13.54
CA THR A 237 12.66 -18.76 -13.30
C THR A 237 12.11 -20.20 -13.18
N PRO A 238 11.07 -20.48 -12.35
CA PRO A 238 10.50 -21.81 -12.21
C PRO A 238 9.45 -22.18 -13.27
N PHE A 239 8.90 -21.22 -14.00
CA PHE A 239 7.92 -21.45 -15.07
C PHE A 239 8.44 -20.98 -16.44
N PRO A 240 9.61 -21.48 -16.91
CA PRO A 240 10.05 -21.21 -18.27
C PRO A 240 9.17 -21.95 -19.27
N SER A 241 9.06 -21.42 -20.47
CA SER A 241 8.46 -22.09 -21.62
C SER A 241 9.37 -21.93 -22.84
N ASP A 242 9.46 -22.98 -23.64
CA ASP A 242 10.14 -22.95 -24.93
C ASP A 242 9.22 -22.44 -26.06
N ASP A 243 7.91 -22.31 -25.80
CA ASP A 243 6.95 -21.74 -26.75
C ASP A 243 6.94 -20.21 -26.65
N PRO A 244 7.36 -19.47 -27.70
CA PRO A 244 7.27 -18.01 -27.72
C PRO A 244 5.83 -17.49 -27.53
N GLY A 245 4.82 -18.30 -27.85
CA GLY A 245 3.40 -18.01 -27.68
C GLY A 245 2.97 -17.88 -26.21
N ASP A 246 3.72 -18.45 -25.27
CA ASP A 246 3.42 -18.37 -23.83
C ASP A 246 3.83 -17.02 -23.20
N TYR A 247 4.54 -16.19 -23.96
CA TYR A 247 4.96 -14.87 -23.54
C TYR A 247 4.14 -13.77 -24.20
N ASP A 248 3.99 -12.64 -23.52
CA ASP A 248 3.49 -11.40 -24.12
C ASP A 248 4.60 -10.60 -24.80
N ALA A 249 4.25 -9.50 -25.46
CA ALA A 249 5.20 -8.64 -26.15
C ALA A 249 6.25 -7.99 -25.22
N ALA A 250 6.03 -8.02 -23.90
CA ALA A 250 6.96 -7.52 -22.89
C ALA A 250 7.82 -8.65 -22.28
N GLY A 251 7.74 -9.88 -22.80
CA GLY A 251 8.47 -11.05 -22.33
C GLY A 251 7.97 -11.60 -21.01
N CYS A 252 6.70 -11.34 -20.65
CA CYS A 252 6.09 -11.82 -19.43
C CYS A 252 5.25 -13.07 -19.70
N VAL A 253 5.20 -14.01 -18.75
CA VAL A 253 4.42 -15.25 -18.86
C VAL A 253 2.92 -14.93 -18.86
N ARG A 254 2.22 -15.30 -19.94
CA ARG A 254 0.86 -14.84 -20.24
C ARG A 254 -0.16 -15.35 -19.23
N TRP A 255 -0.18 -16.64 -18.92
CA TRP A 255 -1.18 -17.23 -18.02
C TRP A 255 -1.11 -16.65 -16.59
N LEU A 256 0.08 -16.29 -16.12
CA LEU A 256 0.28 -15.62 -14.82
C LEU A 256 -0.25 -14.19 -14.84
N ASN A 257 -0.02 -13.46 -15.93
CA ASN A 257 -0.58 -12.13 -16.12
C ASN A 257 -2.12 -12.18 -16.21
N GLU A 258 -2.68 -13.14 -16.94
CA GLU A 258 -4.13 -13.36 -17.03
C GLU A 258 -4.75 -13.68 -15.66
N PHE A 259 -4.05 -14.47 -14.84
CA PHE A 259 -4.46 -14.79 -13.47
C PHE A 259 -4.43 -13.56 -12.55
N ALA A 260 -3.38 -12.75 -12.62
CA ALA A 260 -3.30 -11.48 -11.90
C ALA A 260 -4.45 -10.54 -12.28
N GLU A 261 -4.79 -10.46 -13.57
CA GLU A 261 -5.93 -9.69 -14.04
C GLU A 261 -7.28 -10.28 -13.59
N GLU A 262 -7.40 -11.61 -13.50
CA GLU A 262 -8.59 -12.28 -12.94
C GLU A 262 -8.84 -11.83 -11.50
N HIS A 263 -7.82 -11.91 -10.65
CA HIS A 263 -7.85 -11.37 -9.29
C HIS A 263 -8.25 -9.88 -9.30
N ASN A 264 -7.58 -9.05 -10.10
CA ASN A 264 -7.84 -7.61 -10.17
C ASN A 264 -9.25 -7.27 -10.66
N ARG A 265 -9.83 -8.05 -11.58
CA ARG A 265 -11.22 -7.90 -12.01
C ARG A 265 -12.18 -8.27 -10.88
N ALA A 266 -11.91 -9.35 -10.14
CA ALA A 266 -12.72 -9.75 -8.99
C ALA A 266 -12.66 -8.70 -7.87
N LEU A 267 -11.48 -8.18 -7.57
CA LEU A 267 -11.26 -7.14 -6.57
C LEU A 267 -12.02 -5.86 -6.93
N ARG A 268 -11.87 -5.34 -8.15
CA ARG A 268 -12.62 -4.15 -8.61
C ARG A 268 -14.14 -4.33 -8.52
N ARG A 269 -14.66 -5.50 -8.90
CA ARG A 269 -16.10 -5.80 -8.76
C ARG A 269 -16.55 -5.78 -7.30
N MET A 270 -15.75 -6.36 -6.39
CA MET A 270 -16.02 -6.35 -4.96
C MET A 270 -16.01 -4.92 -4.41
N LEU A 271 -14.99 -4.11 -4.73
CA LEU A 271 -14.89 -2.71 -4.28
C LEU A 271 -16.03 -1.83 -4.83
N GLY A 272 -16.57 -2.15 -6.00
CA GLY A 272 -17.78 -1.52 -6.55
C GLY A 272 -19.05 -1.80 -5.74
N ARG A 273 -19.06 -2.86 -4.93
CA ARG A 273 -20.24 -3.35 -4.18
C ARG A 273 -20.09 -3.26 -2.66
N VAL A 274 -18.88 -3.07 -2.13
CA VAL A 274 -18.66 -3.01 -0.68
C VAL A 274 -19.49 -1.86 -0.07
N PRO A 275 -20.39 -2.16 0.89
CA PRO A 275 -21.28 -1.16 1.49
C PRO A 275 -20.48 -0.05 2.17
N ARG A 276 -20.84 1.21 1.90
CA ARG A 276 -20.17 2.37 2.48
C ARG A 276 -21.06 3.60 2.45
N GLY A 277 -20.87 4.48 3.43
CA GLY A 277 -21.53 5.79 3.46
C GLY A 277 -20.95 6.76 2.43
N PRO A 278 -21.65 7.87 2.13
CA PRO A 278 -21.23 8.83 1.11
C PRO A 278 -19.91 9.55 1.42
N ALA A 279 -19.51 9.59 2.69
CA ALA A 279 -18.26 10.20 3.16
C ALA A 279 -17.05 9.24 3.16
N VAL A 280 -17.24 7.98 2.73
CA VAL A 280 -16.20 6.95 2.72
C VAL A 280 -15.71 6.72 1.29
N ALA A 281 -14.43 6.99 1.06
CA ALA A 281 -13.73 6.71 -0.18
C ALA A 281 -12.95 5.39 -0.06
N VAL A 282 -13.36 4.41 -0.88
CA VAL A 282 -12.60 3.18 -1.11
C VAL A 282 -12.10 3.19 -2.55
N VAL A 283 -10.79 3.29 -2.73
CA VAL A 283 -10.15 3.53 -4.03
C VAL A 283 -9.30 2.33 -4.42
N TYR A 284 -9.55 1.81 -5.62
CA TYR A 284 -8.68 0.81 -6.24
C TYR A 284 -7.40 1.48 -6.77
N ALA A 285 -6.23 0.95 -6.42
CA ALA A 285 -4.96 1.36 -7.01
C ALA A 285 -4.48 0.33 -8.05
N ASP A 286 -4.38 0.76 -9.30
CA ASP A 286 -4.00 -0.10 -10.43
C ASP A 286 -2.47 -0.28 -10.51
N TYR A 287 -1.94 -1.12 -9.62
CA TYR A 287 -0.51 -1.46 -9.62
C TYR A 287 -0.12 -2.18 -10.91
N TYR A 288 -1.01 -3.01 -11.45
CA TYR A 288 -0.76 -3.74 -12.69
C TYR A 288 -0.42 -2.80 -13.84
N ALA A 289 -1.30 -1.84 -14.14
CA ALA A 289 -1.11 -0.90 -15.23
C ALA A 289 0.13 -0.03 -15.01
N ALA A 290 0.41 0.37 -13.77
CA ALA A 290 1.59 1.18 -13.46
C ALA A 290 2.91 0.43 -13.70
N VAL A 291 2.99 -0.86 -13.33
CA VAL A 291 4.16 -1.69 -13.61
C VAL A 291 4.32 -1.92 -15.13
N MET A 292 3.23 -2.19 -15.83
CA MET A 292 3.25 -2.37 -17.28
C MET A 292 3.66 -1.09 -18.02
N GLU A 293 3.25 0.08 -17.56
CA GLU A 293 3.70 1.37 -18.11
C GLU A 293 5.21 1.58 -17.91
N ILE A 294 5.76 1.15 -16.79
CA ILE A 294 7.20 1.22 -16.51
C ILE A 294 7.98 0.27 -17.44
N ARG A 295 7.43 -0.92 -17.74
CA ARG A 295 8.07 -1.92 -18.61
C ARG A 295 7.94 -1.61 -20.10
N SER A 296 6.92 -0.88 -20.52
CA SER A 296 6.60 -0.68 -21.94
C SER A 296 7.74 0.04 -22.68
N PRO A 297 8.32 -0.55 -23.75
CA PRO A 297 9.43 0.04 -24.51
C PRO A 297 9.05 1.35 -25.23
N ALA A 298 7.75 1.62 -25.41
CA ALA A 298 7.21 2.78 -26.12
C ALA A 298 7.20 4.10 -25.33
N THR A 299 7.83 4.18 -24.15
CA THR A 299 7.86 5.43 -23.38
C THR A 299 9.24 6.09 -23.36
N PRO A 300 9.44 7.19 -24.13
CA PRO A 300 10.66 7.96 -24.07
C PRO A 300 10.92 8.42 -22.64
N ALA A 301 12.19 8.37 -22.23
CA ALA A 301 12.66 8.78 -20.92
C ALA A 301 12.41 10.29 -20.59
N SER A 302 11.72 11.06 -21.42
CA SER A 302 11.55 12.51 -21.33
C SER A 302 10.23 13.00 -20.70
N THR A 303 9.23 12.16 -20.44
CA THR A 303 7.93 12.61 -19.87
C THR A 303 7.81 12.42 -18.35
N GLY A 304 8.85 12.81 -17.60
CA GLY A 304 8.88 12.72 -16.13
C GLY A 304 7.80 13.55 -15.40
N SER A 305 7.19 14.54 -16.06
CA SER A 305 6.16 15.41 -15.45
C SER A 305 4.72 14.92 -15.63
N GLY A 306 4.47 13.93 -16.50
CA GLY A 306 3.12 13.39 -16.75
C GLY A 306 2.76 12.23 -15.83
N ARG A 307 3.74 11.40 -15.47
CA ARG A 307 3.57 10.16 -14.69
C ARG A 307 3.26 10.40 -13.22
N THR A 308 3.93 11.38 -12.62
CA THR A 308 3.58 11.87 -11.27
C THR A 308 2.19 12.50 -11.24
N ARG A 309 1.67 13.05 -12.35
CA ARG A 309 0.32 13.65 -12.38
C ARG A 309 -0.80 12.60 -12.32
N ARG A 310 -0.61 11.38 -12.84
CA ARG A 310 -1.65 10.33 -12.82
C ARG A 310 -1.80 9.69 -11.42
N TRP A 311 -0.68 9.47 -10.73
CA TRP A 311 -0.65 9.03 -9.34
C TRP A 311 -1.02 10.12 -8.34
N ARG A 312 -0.53 11.36 -8.53
CA ARG A 312 -1.04 12.52 -7.80
C ARG A 312 -2.53 12.69 -8.04
N ARG A 313 -3.06 12.36 -9.23
CA ARG A 313 -4.51 12.28 -9.46
C ARG A 313 -5.16 11.18 -8.63
N ALA A 314 -4.67 9.94 -8.61
CA ALA A 314 -5.29 8.87 -7.80
C ALA A 314 -5.35 9.23 -6.30
N VAL A 315 -4.26 9.76 -5.74
CA VAL A 315 -4.19 10.25 -4.36
C VAL A 315 -5.02 11.52 -4.17
N ALA A 316 -5.04 12.44 -5.14
CA ALA A 316 -5.87 13.66 -5.08
C ALA A 316 -7.36 13.40 -5.35
N THR A 317 -7.73 12.32 -6.04
CA THR A 317 -9.13 11.92 -6.26
C THR A 317 -9.71 11.35 -4.96
N ALA A 318 -8.92 10.59 -4.19
CA ALA A 318 -9.25 10.24 -2.80
C ALA A 318 -9.42 11.49 -1.91
N GLY A 319 -8.61 12.54 -2.15
CA GLY A 319 -8.77 13.84 -1.49
C GLY A 319 -9.90 14.74 -2.03
N ARG A 320 -10.47 14.48 -3.22
CA ARG A 320 -11.55 15.32 -3.79
C ARG A 320 -12.94 14.91 -3.33
N THR A 321 -13.09 13.68 -2.84
CA THR A 321 -14.35 13.19 -2.24
C THR A 321 -14.55 13.68 -0.80
N THR A 322 -13.56 14.37 -0.21
CA THR A 322 -13.69 15.12 1.03
C THR A 322 -13.87 16.61 0.73
N PRO A 323 -14.76 17.36 1.41
CA PRO A 323 -15.17 18.71 0.97
C PRO A 323 -14.11 19.83 1.00
N ALA A 324 -12.81 19.56 1.17
CA ALA A 324 -11.83 20.60 1.51
C ALA A 324 -10.39 20.43 1.00
N CYS A 325 -10.12 19.68 -0.09
CA CYS A 325 -8.75 19.58 -0.62
C CYS A 325 -8.61 20.20 -2.02
N SER A 326 -8.15 21.45 -2.09
CA SER A 326 -7.61 22.05 -3.31
C SER A 326 -6.08 22.03 -3.27
N SER A 327 -5.43 21.53 -4.34
CA SER A 327 -3.96 21.54 -4.46
C SER A 327 -3.44 22.94 -4.82
N PRO A 328 -2.35 23.44 -4.22
CA PRO A 328 -1.66 24.61 -4.74
C PRO A 328 -0.82 24.20 -5.95
N ALA A 329 -1.30 24.57 -7.15
CA ALA A 329 -0.57 24.39 -8.39
C ALA A 329 0.23 25.65 -8.71
N THR A 330 1.49 25.74 -8.26
CA THR A 330 2.44 26.70 -8.82
C THR A 330 3.87 26.14 -8.77
N PRO A 331 4.56 25.94 -9.92
CA PRO A 331 5.97 25.59 -9.94
C PRO A 331 6.84 26.84 -9.74
N PRO A 332 7.94 26.78 -8.97
CA PRO A 332 8.91 27.86 -8.95
C PRO A 332 9.68 27.89 -10.28
N ARG A 333 9.72 29.08 -10.89
CA ARG A 333 10.60 29.43 -12.02
C ARG A 333 12.02 29.62 -11.50
N SER A 334 12.99 28.91 -12.08
CA SER A 334 14.33 29.37 -12.51
C SER A 334 15.40 28.29 -12.30
N CYS A 335 15.88 27.66 -13.38
CA CYS A 335 17.22 27.09 -13.42
C CYS A 335 18.03 27.91 -14.41
N ALA A 336 19.04 28.61 -13.90
CA ALA A 336 20.04 29.28 -14.70
C ALA A 336 20.88 28.26 -15.46
N ARG A 337 21.18 28.58 -16.72
CA ARG A 337 22.10 27.88 -17.61
C ARG A 337 23.54 28.11 -17.13
N THR A 338 24.30 27.04 -16.93
CA THR A 338 25.77 27.09 -17.00
C THR A 338 26.31 26.00 -17.91
N ARG A 339 27.29 26.39 -18.73
CA ARG A 339 27.87 25.67 -19.87
C ARG A 339 28.98 24.70 -19.43
N ARG A 340 29.07 23.59 -20.19
CA ARG A 340 30.26 22.79 -20.62
C ARG A 340 31.47 22.66 -19.68
N SER A 341 31.88 21.41 -19.43
CA SER A 341 33.23 20.94 -19.75
C SER A 341 33.24 19.44 -20.06
N THR A 342 34.20 19.04 -20.89
CA THR A 342 34.44 17.72 -21.49
C THR A 342 35.62 17.02 -20.82
N SER A 343 35.56 15.71 -20.56
CA SER A 343 36.74 14.83 -20.54
C SER A 343 36.38 13.35 -20.67
N ARG A 344 37.25 12.62 -21.39
CA ARG A 344 37.20 11.19 -21.78
C ARG A 344 37.85 10.26 -20.72
N GLY A 345 37.52 8.95 -20.80
CA GLY A 345 38.26 7.80 -20.22
C GLY A 345 37.93 7.52 -18.75
N THR A 346 37.77 6.29 -18.24
CA THR A 346 38.54 5.06 -18.49
C THR A 346 37.72 3.81 -18.13
N ALA A 347 38.02 2.69 -18.80
CA ALA A 347 37.49 1.36 -18.49
C ALA A 347 38.06 0.79 -17.17
N CYS A 348 37.27 -0.03 -16.47
CA CYS A 348 37.79 -1.01 -15.51
C CYS A 348 37.36 -2.42 -15.95
N THR A 349 38.35 -3.23 -16.29
CA THR A 349 38.28 -4.67 -16.60
C THR A 349 38.34 -5.54 -15.33
N SER A 350 37.61 -6.67 -15.38
CA SER A 350 37.36 -7.72 -14.36
C SER A 350 38.58 -8.61 -14.00
N PRO A 351 38.50 -9.51 -12.98
CA PRO A 351 38.35 -10.94 -13.32
C PRO A 351 37.47 -11.81 -12.38
N ARG A 352 36.46 -12.48 -13.00
CA ARG A 352 35.92 -13.89 -12.91
C ARG A 352 36.11 -14.78 -11.64
N PRO A 353 35.42 -15.95 -11.50
CA PRO A 353 33.98 -16.26 -11.64
C PRO A 353 33.47 -17.23 -10.52
N ARG A 354 32.29 -17.02 -9.93
CA ARG A 354 31.61 -18.11 -9.16
C ARG A 354 30.09 -18.06 -9.36
N THR A 355 29.60 -19.09 -10.04
CA THR A 355 28.31 -19.80 -9.87
C THR A 355 27.04 -18.99 -9.59
N GLY A 356 26.08 -19.09 -10.51
CA GLY A 356 24.67 -18.76 -10.27
C GLY A 356 24.29 -17.35 -10.68
N SER A 357 23.77 -17.22 -11.89
CA SER A 357 23.15 -16.00 -12.41
C SER A 357 21.89 -15.63 -11.59
N TRP A 358 22.07 -14.89 -10.49
CA TRP A 358 21.00 -14.30 -9.68
C TRP A 358 20.90 -12.78 -9.92
N ARG A 359 20.69 -12.39 -11.18
CA ARG A 359 20.30 -11.02 -11.54
C ARG A 359 18.85 -11.01 -12.00
N GLY A 360 17.92 -11.23 -11.07
CA GLY A 360 16.55 -10.73 -11.25
C GLY A 360 16.64 -9.24 -11.52
N ALA A 361 16.03 -8.78 -12.60
CA ALA A 361 16.16 -7.42 -13.14
C ALA A 361 16.15 -6.35 -12.03
N CYS A 362 17.32 -5.83 -11.66
CA CYS A 362 17.42 -4.73 -10.72
C CYS A 362 17.06 -3.46 -11.49
N TRP A 363 15.95 -2.80 -11.13
CA TRP A 363 15.59 -1.54 -11.75
C TRP A 363 16.25 -0.36 -11.00
N THR A 364 17.57 -0.31 -11.02
CA THR A 364 18.38 0.71 -10.32
C THR A 364 18.62 1.93 -11.20
N GLY A 365 18.36 3.14 -10.68
CA GLY A 365 18.70 4.40 -11.33
C GLY A 365 18.47 5.63 -10.42
N PRO A 366 19.26 6.72 -10.55
CA PRO A 366 19.41 7.78 -9.53
C PRO A 366 18.31 8.87 -9.55
N THR A 367 17.10 8.56 -10.01
CA THR A 367 15.99 9.54 -10.08
C THR A 367 14.73 8.96 -9.46
N PRO A 368 13.69 9.76 -9.12
CA PRO A 368 12.44 9.29 -8.48
C PRO A 368 11.54 8.48 -9.45
N ARG A 369 12.17 7.70 -10.31
CA ARG A 369 11.57 6.81 -11.29
C ARG A 369 11.65 5.43 -10.69
N ARG A 370 10.50 4.91 -10.23
CA ARG A 370 10.06 3.50 -10.23
C ARG A 370 9.41 3.17 -8.90
N LEU A 371 8.13 2.79 -8.99
CA LEU A 371 7.24 2.43 -7.88
C LEU A 371 7.28 0.93 -7.59
N TYR A 372 8.20 0.17 -8.16
CA TYR A 372 8.14 -1.29 -8.10
C TYR A 372 9.50 -1.90 -7.81
N CYS A 373 9.53 -2.73 -6.77
CA CYS A 373 10.72 -3.43 -6.34
C CYS A 373 10.59 -4.92 -6.66
N PRO A 374 11.30 -5.43 -7.69
CA PRO A 374 11.16 -6.81 -8.12
C PRO A 374 11.72 -7.84 -7.13
N ARG A 375 12.35 -7.39 -6.04
CA ARG A 375 12.78 -8.22 -4.90
C ARG A 375 11.72 -8.33 -3.81
N ALA A 376 10.62 -7.57 -3.91
CA ALA A 376 9.51 -7.63 -2.97
C ALA A 376 8.75 -8.94 -3.04
N ASP A 377 8.80 -9.64 -4.17
CA ASP A 377 8.05 -10.87 -4.39
C ASP A 377 8.90 -12.14 -4.16
N VAL A 378 10.03 -12.00 -3.43
CA VAL A 378 10.94 -13.11 -3.10
C VAL A 378 10.49 -13.81 -1.82
#